data_AF-A0A1F4JLC5-F1
#
_entry.id   AF-A0A1F4JLC5-F1
#
_cell.length_a   1.000
_cell.length_b   1.000
_cell.length_c   1.000
_cell.angle_alpha   90.00
_cell.angle_beta   90.00
_cell.angle_gamma   90.00
#
_symmetry.space_group_name_H-M   'P 1'
#
loop_
_entity.id
_entity.type
_entity.pdbx_description
1 polymer ?
#
loop_
_entity_poly.entity_id
_entity_poly.type
_entity_poly.pdbx_seq_one_letter_code
_entity_poly.pdbx_strand_id
1 'polypeptide(L)' 'MNWGSWSNFFQMGGYGLYVWGSVAMTAVLVVGEVGALRLRRTALLTQYGRWLRAARRKNNEDKA' A
#
# COMPACT_ATOMS: atom_id res chain seq x y z
N MET A 1 29.31 -23.86 -6.83
CA MET A 1 28.37 -22.88 -7.42
C MET A 1 28.70 -21.52 -6.85
N ASN A 2 29.54 -20.75 -7.55
CA ASN A 2 29.94 -19.40 -7.13
C ASN A 2 28.83 -18.44 -7.53
N TRP A 3 28.02 -18.01 -6.57
CA TRP A 3 27.19 -16.83 -6.74
C TRP A 3 28.14 -15.63 -6.93
N GLY A 4 28.40 -15.28 -8.19
CA GLY A 4 29.16 -14.08 -8.52
C GLY A 4 28.42 -12.89 -7.92
N SER A 5 29.08 -12.19 -7.00
CA SER A 5 28.56 -11.09 -6.20
C SER A 5 27.66 -10.13 -6.98
N TRP A 6 26.78 -9.43 -6.25
CA TRP A 6 26.02 -8.26 -6.74
C TRP A 6 26.87 -7.26 -7.56
N SER A 7 28.18 -7.21 -7.29
CA SER A 7 29.17 -6.46 -8.07
C SER A 7 29.20 -6.83 -9.57
N ASN A 8 29.06 -8.11 -9.94
CA ASN A 8 29.01 -8.54 -11.35
C ASN A 8 27.78 -8.02 -12.10
N PHE A 9 26.65 -7.83 -11.40
CA PHE A 9 25.42 -7.29 -12.00
C PHE A 9 25.50 -5.78 -12.26
N PHE A 10 26.21 -5.04 -11.40
CA PHE A 10 26.53 -3.63 -11.64
C PHE A 10 27.63 -3.46 -12.69
N GLN A 11 28.56 -4.40 -12.79
CA GLN A 11 29.65 -4.37 -13.77
C GLN A 11 29.27 -4.91 -15.17
N MET A 12 28.04 -5.41 -15.39
CA MET A 12 27.54 -5.94 -16.67
C MET A 12 27.34 -4.89 -17.79
N GLY A 13 27.96 -3.69 -17.70
CA GLY A 13 28.06 -2.78 -18.86
C GLY A 13 26.73 -2.17 -19.32
N GLY A 14 25.85 -1.76 -18.39
CA GLY A 14 24.67 -0.93 -18.72
C GLY A 14 23.31 -1.64 -18.74
N TYR A 15 23.26 -2.98 -18.77
CA TYR A 15 21.99 -3.73 -18.75
C TYR A 15 21.32 -3.79 -17.37
N GLY A 16 22.09 -3.68 -16.28
CA GLY A 16 21.55 -3.66 -14.92
C GLY A 16 20.52 -2.54 -14.70
N LEU A 17 20.71 -1.39 -15.34
CA LEU A 17 19.79 -0.23 -15.26
C LEU A 17 18.39 -0.54 -15.78
N TYR A 18 18.26 -1.36 -16.83
CA TYR A 18 16.95 -1.74 -17.38
C TYR A 18 16.19 -2.71 -16.47
N VAL A 19 16.89 -3.69 -15.92
CA VAL A 19 16.30 -4.67 -14.98
C VAL A 19 15.88 -3.97 -13.70
N TRP A 20 16.78 -3.18 -13.11
CA TRP A 20 16.46 -2.42 -11.90
C TRP A 20 15.44 -1.32 -12.15
N GLY A 21 15.43 -0.69 -13.32
CA GLY A 21 14.41 0.30 -13.69
C GLY A 21 13.00 -0.29 -13.71
N SER A 22 12.81 -1.44 -14.35
CA SER A 22 11.51 -2.13 -14.40
C SER A 22 11.07 -2.69 -13.04
N VAL A 23 12.01 -3.26 -12.26
CA VAL A 23 11.75 -3.73 -10.89
C VAL A 23 11.38 -2.56 -9.98
N ALA A 24 12.12 -1.45 -10.05
CA ALA A 24 11.83 -0.24 -9.29
C ALA A 24 10.47 0.36 -9.69
N MET A 25 10.17 0.42 -10.99
CA MET A 25 8.89 0.92 -11.48
C MET A 25 7.71 0.07 -10.97
N THR A 26 7.87 -1.25 -11.00
CA THR A 26 6.87 -2.18 -10.44
C THR A 26 6.71 -1.98 -8.94
N ALA A 27 7.82 -1.84 -8.19
CA ALA A 27 7.77 -1.58 -6.76
C ALA A 27 7.08 -0.25 -6.43
N VAL A 28 7.34 0.80 -7.20
CA VAL A 28 6.67 2.11 -7.05
C VAL A 28 5.16 1.98 -7.28
N LEU A 29 4.73 1.27 -8.31
CA LEU A 29 3.30 1.04 -8.58
C LEU A 29 2.63 0.27 -7.44
N VAL A 30 3.27 -0.80 -6.95
CA VAL A 30 2.74 -1.60 -5.83
C VAL A 30 2.64 -0.75 -4.56
N VAL A 31 3.67 0.03 -4.23
CA VAL A 31 3.66 0.92 -3.06
C VAL A 31 2.58 1.99 -3.21
N GLY A 32 2.43 2.56 -4.42
CA GLY A 32 1.38 3.53 -4.74
C GLY A 32 -0.02 2.95 -4.53
N GLU A 33 -0.28 1.76 -5.06
CA GLU A 33 -1.58 1.10 -4.95
C GLU A 33 -1.90 0.74 -3.49
N VAL A 34 -0.91 0.22 -2.76
CA VAL A 34 -1.02 -0.09 -1.33
C VAL A 34 -1.26 1.19 -0.51
N GLY A 35 -0.59 2.28 -0.85
CA GLY A 35 -0.80 3.60 -0.24
C GLY A 35 -2.21 4.12 -0.48
N ALA A 36 -2.68 4.07 -1.73
CA ALA A 36 -4.04 4.47 -2.11
C ALA A 36 -5.10 3.61 -1.42
N LEU A 37 -4.89 2.30 -1.33
CA LEU A 37 -5.76 1.37 -0.59
C LEU A 37 -5.82 1.72 0.90
N ARG A 38 -4.68 2.05 1.53
CA ARG A 38 -4.65 2.48 2.94
C ARG A 38 -5.42 3.78 3.15
N LEU A 39 -5.26 4.75 2.25
CA LEU A 39 -5.98 6.02 2.31
C LEU A 39 -7.49 5.83 2.15
N ARG A 40 -7.91 4.93 1.26
CA ARG A 40 -9.32 4.56 1.09
C ARG A 40 -9.88 3.85 2.33
N ARG A 41 -9.09 2.96 2.95
CA ARG A 41 -9.51 2.27 4.19
C ARG A 41 -9.77 3.24 5.33
N THR A 42 -8.91 4.23 5.54
CA THR A 42 -9.10 5.22 6.61
C THR A 42 -10.31 6.12 6.35
N ALA A 43 -10.55 6.50 5.09
CA ALA A 43 -11.75 7.24 4.70
C ALA A 43 -13.04 6.46 5.01
N LEU A 44 -13.09 5.17 4.68
CA LEU A 44 -14.24 4.30 4.94
C LEU A 44 -14.50 4.13 6.44
N LEU A 45 -13.46 3.86 7.24
CA LEU A 45 -13.60 3.71 8.70
C LEU A 45 -14.14 5.00 9.35
N THR A 46 -13.69 6.16 8.88
CA THR A 46 -14.16 7.46 9.36
C THR A 46 -15.65 7.68 9.05
N GLN A 47 -16.11 7.26 7.87
CA GLN A 47 -17.53 7.34 7.49
C GLN A 47 -18.40 6.36 8.28
N TYR A 48 -17.97 5.11 8.48
CA TYR A 48 -18.73 4.11 9.25
C TYR A 48 -18.89 4.50 10.73
N GLY A 49 -17.88 5.17 11.32
CA GLY A 49 -17.96 5.68 12.69
C GLY A 49 -19.03 6.76 12.93
N ARG A 50 -19.51 7.44 11.88
CA ARG A 50 -20.63 8.40 12.00
C ARG A 50 -21.98 7.70 12.06
N TRP A 51 -22.17 6.64 11.28
CA TRP A 51 -23.40 5.83 11.26
C TRP A 51 -23.63 5.06 12.55
N LEU A 52 -22.56 4.44 13.10
CA LEU A 52 -22.67 3.71 14.36
C LEU A 52 -23.04 4.63 15.54
N ARG A 53 -22.55 5.87 15.55
CA ARG A 53 -22.90 6.86 16.58
C ARG A 53 -24.35 7.34 16.47
N ALA A 54 -24.87 7.49 15.25
CA ALA A 54 -26.27 7.82 15.03
C ALA A 54 -27.22 6.66 15.40
N ALA A 55 -26.85 5.42 15.05
CA ALA A 55 -27.61 4.22 15.40
C ALA A 55 -27.66 3.98 16.92
N ARG A 56 -26.57 4.32 17.65
CA ARG A 56 -26.50 4.17 19.10
C ARG A 56 -27.38 5.16 19.86
N ARG A 57 -27.64 6.34 19.29
CA ARG A 57 -28.48 7.37 19.92
C ARG A 57 -29.96 6.94 19.97
N LYS A 58 -30.47 6.37 18.86
CA LYS A 58 -31.84 5.87 18.76
C LYS A 58 -32.15 4.74 19.76
N ASN A 59 -31.22 3.81 19.96
CA ASN A 59 -31.37 2.71 20.91
C ASN A 59 -31.39 3.17 22.38
N ASN A 60 -30.83 4.34 22.68
CA ASN A 60 -30.86 4.91 24.03
C ASN A 60 -32.15 5.69 24.30
N GLU A 61 -32.75 6.27 23.27
CA GLU A 61 -34.05 6.96 23.33
C GLU A 61 -35.22 5.97 23.42
N ASP A 62 -35.14 4.81 22.75
CA ASP A 62 -36.15 3.73 22.83
C ASP A 62 -36.16 2.98 24.18
N LYS A 63 -35.13 3.18 25.01
CA LYS A 63 -34.94 2.48 26.30
C LYS A 63 -35.17 3.38 27.51
N ALA A 64 -35.41 4.68 27.31
CA ALA A 64 -35.69 5.66 28.35
C ALA A 64 -37.19 5.92 28.43
#